data_AF-A0A1I5AB90-F1
#
_entry.id   AF-A0A1I5AB90-F1
#
_cell.length_a   1.000
_cell.length_b   1.000
_cell.length_c   1.000
_cell.angle_alpha   90.00
_cell.angle_beta   90.00
_cell.angle_gamma   90.00
#
_symmetry.space_group_name_H-M   'P 1'
#
loop_
_entity.id
_entity.type
_entity.pdbx_description
1 polymer ?
#
loop_
_entity_poly.entity_id
_entity_poly.type
_entity_poly.pdbx_seq_one_letter_code
_entity_poly.pdbx_strand_id
1 'polypeptide(L)' 'MSRTVIDLDDDALDAAAKELGTSTKRDTINTALREVVARNRRLRALHELQDLADEGALDIEFLLDKRNYRGGSAR' A
#
# COMPACT_ATOMS: atom_id res chain seq x y z
N MET A 1 20.92 9.72 -10.90
CA MET A 1 20.69 8.34 -11.39
C MET A 1 22.01 7.81 -11.93
N SER A 2 22.48 6.66 -11.42
CA SER A 2 23.62 5.95 -11.98
C SER A 2 23.20 5.11 -13.18
N ARG A 3 24.12 4.82 -14.09
CA ARG A 3 23.90 3.92 -15.22
C ARG A 3 24.34 2.52 -14.80
N THR A 4 23.42 1.57 -14.88
CA THR A 4 23.67 0.15 -14.57
C THR A 4 23.26 -0.66 -15.80
N VAL A 5 24.11 -1.62 -16.19
CA VAL A 5 23.80 -2.59 -17.24
C VAL A 5 23.39 -3.89 -16.54
N ILE A 6 22.18 -4.35 -16.83
CA ILE A 6 21.62 -5.59 -16.29
C ILE A 6 20.90 -6.30 -17.44
N ASP A 7 20.94 -7.62 -17.42
CA ASP A 7 20.03 -8.43 -18.23
C ASP A 7 18.67 -8.45 -17.55
N LEU A 8 17.61 -8.32 -18.36
CA LEU A 8 16.26 -8.20 -17.88
C LEU A 8 15.35 -9.13 -18.68
N ASP A 9 14.41 -9.76 -17.99
CA ASP A 9 13.33 -10.50 -18.62
C ASP A 9 12.36 -9.52 -19.27
N ASP A 10 12.29 -9.54 -20.61
CA ASP A 10 11.44 -8.64 -21.39
C ASP A 10 9.95 -8.95 -21.20
N ASP A 11 9.55 -10.20 -20.97
CA ASP A 11 8.16 -10.57 -20.71
C ASP A 11 7.69 -10.01 -19.35
N ALA A 12 8.55 -10.13 -18.33
CA ALA A 12 8.28 -9.55 -17.01
C ALA A 12 8.23 -8.02 -17.06
N LEU A 13 9.10 -7.39 -17.86
CA LEU A 13 9.09 -5.94 -18.04
C LEU A 13 7.82 -5.46 -18.73
N ASP A 14 7.36 -6.15 -19.76
CA ASP A 14 6.14 -5.80 -20.48
C ASP A 14 4.89 -5.98 -19.60
N ALA A 15 4.86 -7.02 -18.77
CA ALA A 15 3.82 -7.20 -17.76
C ALA A 15 3.80 -6.03 -16.76
N ALA A 16 4.96 -5.68 -16.21
CA ALA A 16 5.08 -4.55 -15.29
C ALA A 16 4.71 -3.21 -15.96
N ALA A 17 5.07 -3.01 -17.23
CA ALA A 17 4.74 -1.80 -17.96
C ALA A 17 3.23 -1.62 -18.14
N LYS A 18 2.52 -2.71 -18.44
CA LYS A 18 1.06 -2.75 -18.54
C LYS A 18 0.39 -2.47 -17.20
N GLU A 19 0.84 -3.12 -16.12
CA GLU A 19 0.29 -2.91 -14.79
C GLU A 19 0.52 -1.48 -14.28
N LEU A 20 1.69 -0.91 -14.54
CA LEU A 20 2.08 0.42 -14.07
C LEU A 20 1.65 1.55 -15.02
N GLY A 21 1.13 1.23 -16.21
CA GLY A 21 0.74 2.23 -17.22
C GLY A 21 1.91 3.04 -17.79
N THR A 22 3.13 2.47 -17.77
CA THR A 22 4.36 3.15 -18.19
C THR A 22 4.73 2.80 -19.63
N SER A 23 5.39 3.72 -20.34
CA SER A 23 5.72 3.55 -21.77
C SER A 23 7.20 3.28 -22.06
N THR A 24 8.10 3.48 -21.09
CA THR A 24 9.54 3.30 -21.30
C THR A 24 10.13 2.33 -20.29
N LYS A 25 11.05 1.45 -20.73
CA LYS A 25 11.75 0.47 -19.87
C LYS A 25 12.29 1.12 -18.59
N ARG A 26 12.94 2.28 -18.73
CA ARG A 26 13.50 3.04 -17.58
C ARG A 26 12.40 3.46 -16.61
N ASP A 27 11.29 3.99 -17.11
CA ASP A 27 10.20 4.46 -16.26
C ASP A 27 9.52 3.29 -15.55
N THR A 28 9.26 2.18 -16.27
CA THR A 28 8.74 0.95 -15.70
C THR A 28 9.61 0.45 -14.55
N ILE A 29 10.92 0.32 -14.77
CA ILE A 29 11.87 -0.18 -13.76
C ILE A 29 11.87 0.74 -12.53
N ASN A 30 11.99 2.05 -12.73
CA ASN A 30 12.06 2.98 -11.60
C ASN A 30 10.74 3.06 -10.82
N THR A 31 9.61 2.99 -11.52
CA THR A 31 8.29 2.98 -10.89
C THR A 31 8.04 1.67 -10.16
N ALA A 32 8.39 0.52 -10.75
CA ALA A 32 8.29 -0.78 -10.10
C ALA A 32 9.09 -0.83 -8.79
N LEU A 33 10.33 -0.35 -8.80
CA LEU A 33 11.18 -0.31 -7.60
C LEU A 33 10.57 0.56 -6.50
N ARG A 34 10.01 1.73 -6.84
CA ARG A 34 9.31 2.59 -5.87
C ARG A 34 8.05 1.94 -5.33
N GLU A 35 7.25 1.32 -6.20
CA GLU A 35 6.00 0.68 -5.81
C GLU A 35 6.22 -0.52 -4.89
N VAL A 36 7.25 -1.34 -5.13
CA VAL A 36 7.59 -2.46 -4.24
C VAL A 36 7.93 -1.97 -2.84
N VAL A 37 8.74 -0.92 -2.72
CA VAL A 37 9.09 -0.33 -1.41
C VAL A 37 7.85 0.26 -0.74
N ALA A 38 7.04 1.02 -1.49
CA ALA A 38 5.81 1.63 -0.98
C ALA A 38 4.79 0.57 -0.54
N ARG A 39 4.64 -0.53 -1.28
CA ARG A 39 3.75 -1.65 -0.96
C ARG A 39 4.20 -2.34 0.33
N ASN A 40 5.50 -2.63 0.45
CA ASN A 40 6.03 -3.25 1.66
C ASN A 40 5.90 -2.34 2.89
N ARG A 41 6.05 -1.02 2.72
CA ARG A 41 5.80 -0.05 3.81
C ARG A 41 4.33 -0.05 4.23
N ARG A 42 3.40 -0.06 3.27
CA ARG A 42 1.95 -0.14 3.52
C ARG A 42 1.59 -1.42 4.28
N LEU A 43 2.17 -2.56 3.90
CA LEU A 43 1.93 -3.84 4.56
C LEU A 43 2.46 -3.87 6.00
N ARG A 44 3.67 -3.36 6.25
CA ARG A 44 4.22 -3.25 7.61
C ARG A 44 3.36 -2.37 8.50
N ALA A 45 2.97 -1.19 8.02
CA ALA A 45 2.10 -0.30 8.77
C ALA A 45 0.74 -0.94 9.07
N LEU A 46 0.19 -1.75 8.15
CA LEU A 46 -1.04 -2.50 8.40
C LEU A 46 -0.84 -3.54 9.52
N HIS A 47 0.24 -4.30 9.51
CA HIS A 47 0.53 -5.26 10.58
C HIS A 47 0.72 -4.57 11.92
N GLU A 48 1.48 -3.46 11.97
CA GLU A 48 1.64 -2.67 13.20
C GLU A 48 0.29 -2.16 13.74
N LEU A 49 -0.61 -1.73 12.85
CA LEU A 49 -1.97 -1.34 13.25
C LEU A 49 -2.81 -2.51 13.77
N GLN A 50 -2.63 -3.71 13.21
CA GLN A 50 -3.30 -4.92 13.70
C GLN A 50 -2.82 -5.29 15.09
N ASP A 51 -1.50 -5.28 15.32
CA ASP A 51 -0.90 -5.57 16.62
C ASP A 51 -1.42 -4.58 17.68
N LEU A 52 -1.43 -3.28 17.36
CA LEU A 52 -1.98 -2.25 18.26
C LEU A 52 -3.47 -2.46 18.55
N ALA A 53 -4.26 -2.88 17.56
CA ALA A 53 -5.68 -3.17 17.77
C ALA A 53 -5.88 -4.38 18.69
N ASP A 54 -5.07 -5.44 18.52
CA ASP A 54 -5.11 -6.64 19.36
C ASP A 54 -4.64 -6.35 20.80
N GLU A 55 -3.71 -5.41 20.97
CA GLU A 55 -3.27 -4.89 22.27
C GLU A 55 -4.30 -3.95 22.93
N GLY A 56 -5.43 -3.67 22.28
CA GLY A 56 -6.50 -2.83 22.81
C GLY A 56 -6.24 -1.33 22.70
N ALA A 57 -5.33 -0.90 21.82
CA ALA A 57 -5.10 0.53 21.55
C ALA A 57 -6.32 1.23 20.91
N LEU A 58 -7.28 0.46 20.40
CA LEU A 58 -8.55 0.93 19.87
C LEU A 58 -9.70 0.41 20.73
N ASP A 59 -10.56 1.32 21.19
CA ASP A 59 -11.82 0.96 21.85
C ASP A 59 -12.85 0.53 20.79
N ILE A 60 -12.79 -0.74 20.41
CA ILE A 60 -13.66 -1.34 19.40
C ILE A 60 -15.14 -1.29 19.85
N GLU A 61 -15.41 -1.41 21.15
CA GLU A 61 -16.77 -1.34 21.68
C GLU A 61 -17.39 0.04 21.43
N PHE A 62 -16.63 1.10 21.72
CA PHE A 62 -17.04 2.47 21.43
C PHE A 62 -17.23 2.72 19.92
N LEU A 63 -16.32 2.22 19.08
CA LEU A 63 -16.39 2.40 17.61
C LEU A 63 -17.56 1.65 16.96
N LEU A 64 -17.94 0.49 17.51
CA LEU A 64 -19.05 -0.32 17.00
C LEU A 64 -20.41 0.10 17.58
N ASP A 65 -20.45 0.97 18.58
CA ASP A 65 -21.70 1.49 19.14
C ASP A 65 -22.43 2.37 18.13
N LYS A 66 -23.43 1.78 17.48
CA LYS A 66 -24.27 2.45 16.47
C LYS A 66 -25.07 3.62 17.05
N ARG A 67 -25.26 3.71 18.37
CA ARG A 67 -25.92 4.87 19.00
C ARG A 67 -25.07 6.13 18.87
N ASN A 68 -23.74 5.97 18.76
CA ASN A 68 -22.78 7.06 18.60
C ASN A 68 -22.49 7.39 17.12
N TYR A 69 -23.00 6.58 16.19
CA TYR A 69 -22.81 6.79 14.76
C TYR A 69 -23.66 7.96 14.26
N ARG A 70 -22.99 8.99 13.69
CA ARG A 70 -23.62 10.17 13.06
C ARG A 70 -24.57 10.97 13.96
N GLY A 71 -24.22 11.15 15.23
CA GLY A 71 -24.88 12.12 16.10
C GLY A 71 -26.40 12.08 15.98
N GLY A 72 -27.01 10.96 16.41
CA GLY A 72 -28.45 10.89 16.62
C GLY A 72 -28.87 11.79 17.79
N SER A 73 -28.70 13.10 17.63
CA SER A 73 -29.43 14.10 18.41
C SER A 73 -30.86 14.11 17.89
N ALA A 74 -31.63 13.13 18.35
CA ALA A 74 -33.08 13.23 18.40
C ALA A 74 -33.45 13.44 19.86
N ARG A 75 -33.37 14.72 20.27
CA ARG A 75 -34.02 15.37 21.43
C ARG A 75 -33.84 14.76 22.81
#